data_AF-A0A1F9MAS2-F1
#
_entry.id   AF-A0A1F9MAS2-F1
#
_cell.length_a   1.000
_cell.length_b   1.000
_cell.length_c   1.000
_cell.angle_alpha   90.00
_cell.angle_beta   90.00
_cell.angle_gamma   90.00
#
_symmetry.space_group_name_H-M   'P 1'
#
loop_
_entity.id
_entity.type
_entity.pdbx_description
1 polymer ?
#
loop_
_entity_poly.entity_id
_entity_poly.type
_entity_poly.pdbx_seq_one_letter_code
_entity_poly.pdbx_strand_id
1 'polypeptide(L)' 'MDERIKAAVTKVRHYLQGDGGDLELVELKSDGTLVLRLLAPLGESDYLRAFTPDIERMLRQDVPELARIELL' A
#
# COMPACT_ATOMS: atom_id res chain seq x y z
N MET A 1 -9.64 -9.97 -9.77
CA MET A 1 -8.91 -9.03 -8.89
C MET A 1 -9.95 -8.33 -8.05
N ASP A 2 -9.87 -8.49 -6.73
CA ASP A 2 -10.90 -8.05 -5.78
C ASP A 2 -11.12 -6.53 -5.87
N GLU A 3 -12.39 -6.12 -6.02
CA GLU A 3 -12.74 -4.69 -6.09
C GLU A 3 -12.44 -3.97 -4.78
N ARG A 4 -12.50 -4.65 -3.63
CA ARG A 4 -12.17 -4.08 -2.33
C ARG A 4 -10.69 -3.74 -2.24
N ILE A 5 -9.83 -4.62 -2.73
CA ILE A 5 -8.37 -4.36 -2.78
C ILE A 5 -8.07 -3.17 -3.68
N LYS A 6 -8.69 -3.11 -4.86
CA LYS A 6 -8.52 -1.95 -5.77
C LYS A 6 -8.96 -0.65 -5.12
N ALA A 7 -10.11 -0.64 -4.43
CA ALA A 7 -10.62 0.53 -3.74
C ALA A 7 -9.70 0.95 -2.58
N ALA A 8 -9.23 0.00 -1.77
CA ALA A 8 -8.32 0.25 -0.65
C ALA A 8 -6.99 0.83 -1.14
N VAL A 9 -6.38 0.22 -2.17
CA VAL A 9 -5.17 0.72 -2.81
C VAL A 9 -5.38 2.14 -3.35
N THR A 10 -6.51 2.41 -4.01
CA THR A 10 -6.81 3.75 -4.54
C THR A 10 -6.89 4.81 -3.44
N LYS A 11 -7.51 4.49 -2.29
CA LYS A 11 -7.53 5.41 -1.14
C LYS A 11 -6.13 5.68 -0.61
N VAL A 12 -5.29 4.64 -0.48
CA VAL A 12 -3.89 4.79 -0.04
C VAL A 12 -3.11 5.66 -1.02
N ARG A 13 -3.31 5.50 -2.33
CA ARG A 13 -2.68 6.36 -3.35
C ARG A 13 -3.05 7.83 -3.17
N HIS A 14 -4.34 8.14 -3.04
CA HIS A 14 -4.78 9.53 -2.81
C HIS A 14 -4.18 10.13 -1.53
N TYR A 15 -4.03 9.31 -0.48
CA TYR A 15 -3.37 9.73 0.76
C TYR A 15 -1.89 10.09 0.51
N LEU A 16 -1.13 9.20 -0.14
CA LEU A 16 0.30 9.41 -0.41
C LEU A 16 0.58 10.54 -1.42
N GLN A 17 -0.30 10.73 -2.39
CA GLN A 17 -0.21 11.81 -3.38
C GLN A 17 -0.31 13.20 -2.73
N GLY A 18 -1.01 13.33 -1.60
CA GLY A 18 -1.02 14.56 -0.81
C GLY A 18 0.37 14.95 -0.30
N ASP A 19 1.21 13.96 -0.01
CA ASP A 19 2.59 14.12 0.49
C ASP A 19 3.64 14.01 -0.63
N GLY A 20 3.21 14.01 -1.90
CA GLY A 20 4.07 13.97 -3.08
C GLY A 20 4.60 12.59 -3.47
N GLY A 21 4.13 11.52 -2.83
CA GLY A 21 4.41 10.13 -3.23
C GLY A 21 3.24 9.47 -3.96
N ASP A 22 3.38 8.19 -4.27
CA ASP A 22 2.31 7.35 -4.82
C ASP A 22 2.60 5.88 -4.47
N LEU A 23 1.68 4.99 -4.83
CA LEU A 23 1.80 3.56 -4.59
C LEU A 23 1.23 2.76 -5.77
N GLU A 24 1.93 1.71 -6.14
CA GLU A 24 1.52 0.77 -7.17
C GLU A 24 1.30 -0.62 -6.59
N LEU A 25 0.25 -1.29 -7.04
CA LEU A 25 0.02 -2.69 -6.71
C LEU A 25 0.80 -3.57 -7.68
N VAL A 26 1.73 -4.36 -7.14
CA VAL A 26 2.60 -5.25 -7.92
C VAL A 26 1.91 -6.60 -8.10
N GLU A 27 1.54 -7.26 -7.01
CA GLU A 27 0.86 -8.56 -7.04
C GLU A 27 0.07 -8.85 -5.76
N LEU A 28 -0.89 -9.76 -5.88
CA LEU A 28 -1.50 -10.44 -4.74
C LEU A 28 -1.14 -11.93 -4.85
N LYS A 29 -0.31 -12.41 -3.94
CA LYS A 29 0.09 -13.81 -3.87
C LYS A 29 -1.06 -14.68 -3.35
N SER A 30 -1.06 -15.96 -3.74
CA SER A 30 -2.08 -16.93 -3.34
C SER A 30 -2.15 -17.21 -1.83
N ASP A 31 -1.10 -16.86 -1.09
CA ASP A 31 -1.03 -16.96 0.37
C ASP A 31 -1.66 -15.76 1.11
N GLY A 32 -2.23 -14.80 0.36
CA GLY A 32 -2.81 -13.58 0.91
C GLY A 32 -1.80 -12.46 1.15
N THR A 33 -0.57 -12.58 0.62
CA THR A 33 0.41 -11.49 0.64
C THR A 33 0.15 -10.48 -0.46
N LEU A 34 -0.11 -9.23 -0.08
CA LEU A 34 -0.23 -8.10 -1.00
C LEU A 34 1.13 -7.42 -1.14
N VAL A 35 1.67 -7.41 -2.36
CA VAL A 35 2.94 -6.76 -2.69
C VAL A 35 2.66 -5.44 -3.36
N LEU A 36 3.17 -4.38 -2.76
CA LEU A 36 2.99 -3.00 -3.19
C LEU A 36 4.36 -2.36 -3.40
N ARG A 37 4.46 -1.46 -4.37
CA ARG A 37 5.65 -0.66 -4.62
C ARG A 37 5.35 0.79 -4.28
N LEU A 38 6.18 1.40 -3.44
CA LEU A 38 6.07 2.82 -3.14
C LEU A 38 6.81 3.64 -4.19
N LEU A 39 6.22 4.76 -4.60
CA LEU A 39 6.81 5.72 -5.51
C LEU A 39 7.04 7.01 -4.71
N ALA A 40 8.30 7.30 -4.36
CA ALA A 40 8.66 8.49 -3.60
C ALA A 40 9.49 9.46 -4.47
N PRO A 41 9.30 10.78 -4.33
CA PRO A 41 9.94 11.77 -5.21
C PRO A 41 11.45 11.91 -4.99
N LEU A 42 11.98 11.63 -3.79
CA LEU A 42 13.42 11.49 -3.46
C LEU A 42 13.56 11.03 -1.99
N GLY A 43 14.09 9.84 -1.73
CA GLY A 43 14.31 9.31 -0.36
C GLY A 43 13.37 8.17 0.05
N GLU A 44 13.32 7.10 -0.75
CA GLU A 44 12.45 5.93 -0.52
C GLU A 44 12.55 5.37 0.91
N SER A 45 13.75 5.32 1.52
CA SER A 45 13.95 4.68 2.83
C SER A 45 13.27 5.37 4.01
N ASP A 46 13.29 6.71 4.05
CA ASP A 46 12.65 7.47 5.13
C ASP A 46 11.14 7.60 4.88
N TYR A 47 10.75 7.74 3.62
CA TYR A 47 9.35 7.72 3.21
C TYR A 47 8.68 6.38 3.54
N LEU A 48 9.31 5.26 3.17
CA LEU A 48 8.88 3.90 3.54
C LEU A 48 8.65 3.80 5.05
N ARG A 49 9.63 4.21 5.87
CA ARG A 49 9.49 4.12 7.33
C ARG A 49 8.37 4.99 7.90
N ALA A 50 8.16 6.18 7.36
CA ALA A 50 7.12 7.09 7.82
C ALA A 50 5.71 6.58 7.48
N PHE A 51 5.51 6.08 6.25
CA PHE A 51 4.17 5.77 5.74
C PHE A 51 3.77 4.29 5.86
N THR A 52 4.72 3.36 6.04
CA THR A 52 4.42 1.91 6.18
C THR A 52 3.35 1.62 7.24
N PRO A 53 3.42 2.17 8.49
CA PRO A 53 2.42 1.88 9.51
C PRO A 53 1.01 2.33 9.12
N ASP A 54 0.90 3.49 8.47
CA ASP A 54 -0.39 4.03 8.04
C ASP A 54 -0.97 3.29 6.83
N ILE A 55 -0.12 2.94 5.86
CA ILE A 55 -0.51 2.11 4.71
C ILE A 55 -1.04 0.76 5.19
N GLU A 56 -0.30 0.07 6.06
CA GLU A 56 -0.73 -1.22 6.62
C GLU A 56 -2.04 -1.10 7.36
N ARG A 57 -2.21 -0.05 8.18
CA ARG A 57 -3.44 0.18 8.94
C ARG A 57 -4.63 0.40 7.99
N MET A 58 -4.49 1.27 6.99
CA MET A 58 -5.56 1.57 6.04
C MET A 58 -5.98 0.34 5.24
N LEU A 59 -5.02 -0.44 4.76
CA LEU A 59 -5.29 -1.66 4.00
C LEU A 59 -5.97 -2.72 4.86
N ARG A 60 -5.52 -2.94 6.11
CA ARG A 60 -6.18 -3.90 7.03
C ARG A 60 -7.57 -3.44 7.48
N GLN A 61 -7.85 -2.13 7.52
CA GLN A 61 -9.17 -1.60 7.84
C GLN A 61 -10.19 -1.90 6.73
N ASP A 62 -9.80 -1.72 5.47
CA ASP A 62 -10.68 -1.97 4.32
C ASP A 62 -10.70 -3.45 3.89
N VAL A 63 -9.59 -4.16 4.09
CA VAL A 63 -9.35 -5.55 3.67
C VAL A 63 -8.66 -6.35 4.79
N PRO A 64 -9.39 -6.71 5.87
CA PRO A 64 -8.84 -7.45 7.01
C PRO A 64 -8.38 -8.89 6.66
N GLU A 65 -8.79 -9.43 5.52
CA GLU A 65 -8.39 -10.77 5.05
C GLU A 65 -6.96 -10.85 4.48
N LEU A 66 -6.24 -9.73 4.37
CA LEU A 66 -4.84 -9.72 3.95
C LEU A 66 -3.96 -10.38 5.01
N ALA A 67 -3.27 -11.46 4.64
CA ALA A 67 -2.37 -12.18 5.53
C ALA A 67 -1.08 -11.40 5.79
N ARG A 68 -0.53 -10.78 4.74
CA ARG A 68 0.72 -10.00 4.81
C ARG A 68 0.69 -8.85 3.82
N ILE A 69 1.42 -7.79 4.14
CA ILE A 69 1.64 -6.64 3.26
C ILE A 69 3.15 -6.51 3.11
N GLU A 70 3.64 -6.50 1.88
CA GLU A 70 5.05 -6.28 1.54
C GLU A 70 5.16 -4.99 0.74
N LEU A 71 6.04 -4.08 1.19
CA LEU A 71 6.32 -2.82 0.53
C LEU A 71 7.74 -2.88 -0.08
N LEU A 72 7.81 -2.63 -1.38
CA LEU A 72 9.03 -2.56 -2.19
C LEU A 72 9.44 -1.12 -2.45
#